data_AF-A0A919PY23-F1
#
_entry.id   AF-A0A919PY23-F1
#
_cell.length_a   1.000
_cell.length_b   1.000
_cell.length_c   1.000
_cell.angle_alpha   90.00
_cell.angle_beta   90.00
_cell.angle_gamma   90.00
#
_symmetry.space_group_name_H-M   'P 1'
#
loop_
_entity.id
_entity.type
_entity.pdbx_description
1 polymer ?
#
loop_
_entity_poly.entity_id
_entity_poly.type
_entity_poly.pdbx_seq_one_letter_code
_entity_poly.pdbx_strand_id
1 'polypeptide(L)'
;MTEQSRFLRPNVIIEPLVDRFYAWHHTVAPVQGSLNLSVLQLPMLESYLQSPQVHAAACSNPDLRGGYFVNVPESRAGEVRDLVAAIKRDRAPMLRFAEAIGEAETLVRQEATGFDLTPLYPKLPSELNGVVELAYDCGNQPTLRFIEPVAYRSAAYQEERQSVQLSIEPGVERPFILSTPRLPSPDVLELDIPFRHDGLRELFAARLNPTTLGRLREALEVPDAQVPMLERLLTDAPGQSPDRHIESGGRIRYFGHACLVIQSPEATVVTDPFINADTNSTGRFLLNDLPDRIDLVVITHGHQDHIVLETLLQLRGRVGAVVVPRSSRGNLCDPSLGLYLKHLGLPVHEVDDFDEVQFPGGKVTATPFLGEHADLDIRGKSTYWVEIAGKKIFIGADSSGIDPTLYRYMRNDLGQVDMAFLGMECDGAPLTWLYQALLTRPVTKKMSDSRKLSGSNAAQAGAIVTELGAPEAYIYAMGEEDWLGHVMATSYTPDSFQLKQIELFLAWCADNGVKAEHLLGQREWRW
;
A
#
# COMPACT_ATOMS: atom_id res chain seq x y z
N MET A 1 40.81 8.52 15.31
CA MET A 1 40.12 9.70 14.73
C MET A 1 38.68 9.60 15.18
N THR A 2 38.12 10.63 15.81
CA THR A 2 36.69 10.66 16.15
C THR A 2 35.89 10.74 14.84
N GLU A 3 35.04 9.75 14.57
CA GLU A 3 34.21 9.75 13.36
C GLU A 3 33.29 10.98 13.34
N GLN A 4 33.13 11.59 12.16
CA GLN A 4 32.30 12.79 11.96
C GLN A 4 30.82 12.43 12.11
N SER A 5 30.09 13.28 12.84
CA SER A 5 28.63 13.21 12.96
C SER A 5 27.97 13.45 11.60
N ARG A 6 27.04 12.58 11.21
CA ARG A 6 26.29 12.63 9.94
C ARG A 6 24.80 12.38 10.17
N PHE A 7 23.98 12.74 9.20
CA PHE A 7 22.54 12.47 9.10
C PHE A 7 22.19 11.85 7.75
N LEU A 8 21.06 11.15 7.67
CA LEU A 8 20.54 10.69 6.38
C LEU A 8 19.98 11.87 5.59
N ARG A 9 20.34 11.98 4.31
CA ARG A 9 19.83 13.04 3.45
C ARG A 9 18.31 12.98 3.32
N PRO A 10 17.61 14.13 3.38
CA PRO A 10 16.18 14.24 3.16
C PRO A 10 15.63 13.52 1.93
N ASN A 11 16.32 13.66 0.81
CA ASN A 11 15.92 13.14 -0.49
C ASN A 11 16.42 11.72 -0.77
N VAL A 12 16.80 10.96 0.27
CA VAL A 12 17.04 9.53 0.12
C VAL A 12 15.70 8.81 0.03
N ILE A 13 15.55 7.96 -0.98
CA ILE A 13 14.43 7.03 -1.13
C ILE A 13 14.88 5.60 -0.87
N ILE A 14 13.92 4.75 -0.53
CA ILE A 14 14.11 3.31 -0.37
C ILE A 14 13.11 2.58 -1.26
N GLU A 15 13.58 1.75 -2.18
CA GLU A 15 12.73 0.81 -2.90
C GLU A 15 12.84 -0.57 -2.23
N PRO A 16 11.82 -1.02 -1.48
CA PRO A 16 11.77 -2.38 -0.97
C PRO A 16 11.44 -3.34 -2.10
N LEU A 17 12.17 -4.45 -2.20
CA LEU A 17 12.07 -5.39 -3.32
C LEU A 17 11.83 -6.82 -2.85
N VAL A 18 11.01 -7.55 -3.60
CA VAL A 18 10.91 -9.01 -3.54
C VAL A 18 11.21 -9.59 -4.92
N ASP A 19 12.22 -10.44 -5.03
CA ASP A 19 12.70 -10.96 -6.31
C ASP A 19 12.95 -9.86 -7.36
N ARG A 20 13.52 -8.73 -6.91
CA ARG A 20 13.79 -7.51 -7.68
C ARG A 20 12.55 -6.72 -8.13
N PHE A 21 11.33 -7.13 -7.81
CA PHE A 21 10.14 -6.32 -8.04
C PHE A 21 9.82 -5.46 -6.82
N TYR A 22 9.23 -4.28 -7.04
CA TYR A 22 8.75 -3.43 -5.95
C TYR A 22 7.81 -4.23 -5.04
N ALA A 23 8.11 -4.22 -3.75
CA ALA A 23 7.39 -4.98 -2.76
C ALA A 23 6.12 -4.24 -2.33
N TRP A 24 4.99 -4.92 -2.47
CA TRP A 24 3.70 -4.47 -1.95
C TRP A 24 2.99 -5.66 -1.30
N HIS A 25 1.87 -5.38 -0.63
CA HIS A 25 1.16 -6.35 0.21
C HIS A 25 0.98 -7.74 -0.45
N HIS A 26 0.52 -7.79 -1.70
CA HIS A 26 0.26 -9.05 -2.41
C HIS A 26 1.50 -9.73 -3.02
N THR A 27 2.68 -9.10 -3.03
CA THR A 27 3.93 -9.77 -3.44
C THR A 27 4.75 -10.28 -2.26
N VAL A 28 4.49 -9.76 -1.06
CA VAL A 28 5.14 -10.18 0.19
C VAL A 28 4.36 -11.26 0.92
N ALA A 29 3.02 -11.17 0.96
CA ALA A 29 2.19 -12.23 1.54
C ALA A 29 2.47 -13.57 0.81
N PRO A 30 2.76 -14.67 1.51
CA PRO A 30 3.40 -15.84 0.91
C PRO A 30 2.56 -16.52 -0.18
N VAL A 31 1.25 -16.63 0.04
CA VAL A 31 0.32 -17.28 -0.90
C VAL A 31 0.14 -16.42 -2.15
N GLN A 32 -0.20 -15.16 -1.97
CA GLN A 32 -0.45 -14.20 -3.04
C GLN A 32 0.84 -13.85 -3.79
N GLY A 33 1.97 -13.79 -3.10
CA GLY A 33 3.27 -13.59 -3.70
C GLY A 33 3.67 -14.75 -4.62
N SER A 34 3.31 -15.99 -4.24
CA SER A 34 3.52 -17.18 -5.08
C SER A 34 2.73 -17.10 -6.38
N LEU A 35 1.46 -16.73 -6.27
CA LEU A 35 0.58 -16.54 -7.42
C LEU A 35 1.03 -15.37 -8.31
N ASN A 36 1.36 -14.22 -7.74
CA ASN A 36 1.88 -13.06 -8.48
C ASN A 36 3.19 -13.40 -9.21
N LEU A 37 4.12 -14.09 -8.56
CA LEU A 37 5.37 -14.49 -9.19
C LEU A 37 5.13 -15.44 -10.37
N SER A 38 4.31 -16.47 -10.16
CA SER A 38 4.09 -17.55 -11.14
C SER A 38 3.17 -17.16 -12.30
N VAL A 39 2.08 -16.45 -12.02
CA VAL A 39 0.99 -16.20 -12.98
C VAL A 39 1.20 -14.88 -13.72
N LEU A 40 1.93 -13.94 -13.12
CA LEU A 40 2.04 -12.57 -13.62
C LEU A 40 3.48 -12.17 -13.92
N GLN A 41 4.34 -12.12 -12.90
CA GLN A 41 5.68 -11.53 -13.04
C GLN A 41 6.58 -12.34 -13.96
N LEU A 42 6.70 -13.65 -13.76
CA LEU A 42 7.55 -14.51 -14.58
C LEU A 42 7.08 -14.56 -16.05
N PRO A 43 5.79 -14.81 -16.38
CA PRO A 43 5.31 -14.74 -17.76
C PRO A 43 5.51 -13.37 -18.42
N MET A 44 5.37 -12.28 -17.67
CA MET A 44 5.59 -10.92 -18.17
C MET A 44 7.07 -10.68 -18.54
N LEU A 45 8.03 -11.15 -17.73
CA LEU A 45 9.45 -11.08 -18.07
C LEU A 45 9.78 -11.94 -19.31
N GLU A 46 9.16 -13.12 -19.43
CA GLU A 46 9.32 -13.97 -20.61
C GLU A 46 8.76 -13.33 -21.88
N SER A 47 7.60 -12.67 -21.79
CA SER A 47 7.02 -11.85 -22.87
C SER A 47 7.97 -10.73 -23.28
N TYR A 48 8.54 -10.01 -22.32
CA TYR A 48 9.53 -8.98 -22.59
C TYR A 48 10.74 -9.53 -23.36
N LEU A 49 11.29 -10.67 -22.94
CA LEU A 49 12.45 -11.28 -23.61
C LEU A 49 12.16 -11.76 -25.04
N GLN A 50 10.90 -11.98 -25.40
CA GLN A 50 10.48 -12.29 -26.77
C GLN A 50 10.37 -11.04 -27.65
N SER A 51 10.02 -9.88 -27.08
CA SER A 51 9.82 -8.63 -27.83
C SER A 51 10.05 -7.37 -26.97
N PRO A 52 11.30 -7.04 -26.60
CA PRO A 52 11.61 -5.88 -25.76
C PRO A 52 11.09 -4.55 -26.31
N GLN A 53 11.15 -4.39 -27.64
CA GLN A 53 10.69 -3.21 -28.37
C GLN A 53 9.20 -2.93 -28.20
N VAL A 54 8.36 -3.98 -28.06
CA VAL A 54 6.92 -3.83 -27.84
C VAL A 54 6.65 -3.29 -26.45
N HIS A 55 7.37 -3.80 -25.45
CA HIS A 55 7.26 -3.31 -24.07
C HIS A 55 7.75 -1.86 -23.97
N ALA A 56 8.89 -1.52 -24.59
CA ALA A 56 9.39 -0.15 -24.60
C ALA A 56 8.42 0.83 -25.28
N ALA A 57 7.82 0.44 -26.41
CA ALA A 57 6.81 1.25 -27.10
C ALA A 57 5.55 1.43 -26.25
N ALA A 58 5.10 0.37 -25.57
CA ALA A 58 3.93 0.44 -24.70
C ALA A 58 4.16 1.33 -23.46
N CYS A 59 5.33 1.24 -22.82
CA CYS A 59 5.72 2.13 -21.72
C CYS A 59 5.78 3.62 -22.12
N SER A 60 6.01 3.90 -23.41
CA SER A 60 6.05 5.27 -23.93
C SER A 60 4.68 5.80 -24.36
N ASN A 61 3.65 4.96 -24.36
CA ASN A 61 2.29 5.32 -24.75
C ASN A 61 1.46 5.69 -23.51
N PRO A 62 0.98 6.95 -23.37
CA PRO A 62 0.14 7.36 -22.25
C PRO A 62 -1.12 6.49 -22.06
N ASP A 63 -1.72 5.99 -23.14
CA ASP A 63 -2.93 5.16 -23.10
C ASP A 63 -2.69 3.75 -22.52
N LEU A 64 -1.43 3.32 -22.46
CA LEU A 64 -1.02 2.01 -21.96
C LEU A 64 -0.26 2.10 -20.63
N ARG A 65 -0.20 3.30 -20.05
CA ARG A 65 0.39 3.58 -18.74
C ARG A 65 -0.32 2.74 -17.68
N GLY A 66 0.45 2.15 -16.77
CA GLY A 66 -0.07 1.22 -15.75
C GLY A 66 -0.36 -0.19 -16.26
N GLY A 67 -0.10 -0.48 -17.54
CA GLY A 67 -0.13 -1.83 -18.09
C GLY A 67 1.06 -2.68 -17.65
N TYR A 68 0.94 -4.00 -17.82
CA TYR A 68 2.00 -4.98 -17.53
C TYR A 68 3.09 -5.02 -18.62
N PHE A 69 3.76 -3.88 -18.79
CA PHE A 69 4.89 -3.72 -19.69
C PHE A 69 6.16 -3.44 -18.90
N VAL A 70 7.25 -4.10 -19.29
CA VAL A 70 8.53 -4.06 -18.57
C VAL A 70 9.29 -2.85 -19.08
N ASN A 71 9.49 -1.84 -18.24
CA ASN A 71 10.22 -0.64 -18.59
C ASN A 71 11.73 -0.80 -18.35
N VAL A 72 12.34 -1.75 -19.08
CA VAL A 72 13.79 -1.96 -19.11
C VAL A 72 14.28 -1.74 -20.54
N PRO A 73 15.36 -0.97 -20.76
CA PRO A 73 15.92 -0.80 -22.10
C PRO A 73 16.39 -2.13 -22.70
N GLU A 74 16.23 -2.30 -24.02
CA GLU A 74 16.64 -3.52 -24.73
C GLU A 74 18.12 -3.86 -24.53
N SER A 75 18.98 -2.85 -24.42
CA SER A 75 20.42 -3.01 -24.13
C SER A 75 20.71 -3.76 -22.83
N ARG A 76 19.74 -3.80 -21.89
CA ARG A 76 19.81 -4.51 -20.61
C ARG A 76 18.99 -5.81 -20.59
N ALA A 77 18.49 -6.28 -21.73
CA ALA A 77 17.70 -7.51 -21.80
C ALA A 77 18.45 -8.76 -21.32
N GLY A 78 19.79 -8.76 -21.37
CA GLY A 78 20.63 -9.81 -20.78
C GLY A 78 20.41 -9.96 -19.28
N GLU A 79 20.31 -8.86 -18.55
CA GLU A 79 20.09 -8.87 -17.09
C GLU A 79 18.68 -9.38 -16.74
N VAL A 80 17.69 -9.08 -17.57
CA VAL A 80 16.33 -9.64 -17.42
C VAL A 80 16.34 -11.15 -17.67
N ARG A 81 17.14 -11.63 -18.62
CA ARG A 81 17.31 -13.08 -18.88
C ARG A 81 17.95 -13.78 -17.69
N ASP A 82 18.95 -13.17 -17.09
CA ASP A 82 19.61 -13.69 -15.89
C ASP A 82 18.65 -13.70 -14.68
N LEU A 83 17.83 -12.65 -14.52
CA LEU A 83 16.78 -12.61 -13.50
C LEU A 83 15.74 -13.73 -13.68
N VAL A 84 15.26 -13.95 -14.90
CA VAL A 84 14.33 -15.06 -15.21
C VAL A 84 14.97 -16.41 -14.87
N ALA A 85 16.24 -16.60 -15.23
CA ALA A 85 16.95 -17.85 -14.92
C ALA A 85 17.12 -18.05 -13.40
N ALA A 86 17.45 -16.98 -12.66
CA ALA A 86 17.56 -17.00 -11.21
C ALA A 86 16.21 -17.31 -10.54
N ILE A 87 15.12 -16.64 -10.93
CA ILE A 87 13.78 -16.91 -10.40
C ILE A 87 13.40 -18.38 -10.61
N LYS A 88 13.55 -18.91 -11.83
CA LYS A 88 13.21 -20.31 -12.12
C LYS A 88 14.02 -21.31 -11.31
N ARG A 89 15.29 -21.02 -11.04
CA ARG A 89 16.19 -21.89 -10.27
C ARG A 89 15.91 -21.78 -8.77
N ASP A 90 15.89 -20.57 -8.24
CA ASP A 90 15.92 -20.29 -6.80
C ASP A 90 14.51 -20.25 -6.18
N ARG A 91 13.48 -20.03 -7.00
CA ARG A 91 12.07 -20.01 -6.58
C ARG A 91 11.27 -21.20 -7.06
N ALA A 92 11.92 -22.27 -7.55
CA ALA A 92 11.25 -23.49 -7.98
C ALA A 92 10.23 -24.03 -6.96
N PRO A 93 10.52 -24.10 -5.63
CA PRO A 93 9.53 -24.54 -4.64
C PRO A 93 8.30 -23.62 -4.56
N MET A 94 8.50 -22.31 -4.70
CA MET A 94 7.43 -21.31 -4.64
C MET A 94 6.54 -21.36 -5.91
N LEU A 95 7.13 -21.60 -7.07
CA LEU A 95 6.40 -21.84 -8.32
C LEU A 95 5.59 -23.13 -8.24
N ARG A 96 6.15 -24.20 -7.67
CA ARG A 96 5.43 -25.46 -7.39
C ARG A 96 4.28 -25.27 -6.40
N PHE A 97 4.47 -24.43 -5.38
CA PHE A 97 3.41 -24.06 -4.45
C PHE A 97 2.25 -23.36 -5.17
N ALA A 98 2.53 -22.41 -6.07
CA ALA A 98 1.48 -21.75 -6.87
C ALA A 98 0.71 -22.73 -7.78
N GLU A 99 1.41 -23.67 -8.43
CA GLU A 99 0.80 -24.71 -9.25
C GLU A 99 -0.13 -25.62 -8.42
N ALA A 100 0.34 -26.04 -7.24
CA ALA A 100 -0.42 -26.85 -6.29
C ALA A 100 -1.74 -26.17 -5.85
N ILE A 101 -1.77 -24.83 -5.71
CA ILE A 101 -3.01 -24.10 -5.42
C ILE A 101 -4.03 -24.30 -6.55
N GLY A 102 -3.61 -24.17 -7.82
CA GLY A 102 -4.48 -24.37 -8.97
C GLY A 102 -5.00 -25.81 -9.11
N GLU A 103 -4.14 -26.80 -8.82
CA GLU A 103 -4.52 -28.21 -8.78
C GLU A 103 -5.55 -28.49 -7.68
N ALA A 104 -5.33 -27.99 -6.47
CA ALA A 104 -6.23 -28.16 -5.34
C ALA A 104 -7.60 -27.49 -5.56
N GLU A 105 -7.61 -26.27 -6.08
CA GLU A 105 -8.83 -25.55 -6.48
C GLU A 105 -9.65 -26.32 -7.52
N THR A 106 -8.97 -27.01 -8.44
CA THR A 106 -9.61 -27.86 -9.44
C THR A 106 -10.18 -29.13 -8.81
N LEU A 107 -9.40 -29.81 -7.96
CA LEU A 107 -9.81 -31.01 -7.23
C LEU A 107 -11.04 -30.74 -6.37
N VAL A 108 -10.98 -29.71 -5.52
CA VAL A 108 -12.06 -29.32 -4.60
C VAL A 108 -13.33 -29.05 -5.39
N ARG A 109 -13.25 -28.29 -6.49
CA ARG A 109 -14.40 -27.99 -7.34
C ARG A 109 -15.05 -29.22 -7.98
N GLN A 110 -14.25 -30.23 -8.32
CA GLN A 110 -14.75 -31.42 -9.02
C GLN A 110 -15.30 -32.48 -8.07
N GLU A 111 -14.67 -32.65 -6.90
CA GLU A 111 -14.99 -33.76 -6.00
C GLU A 111 -15.83 -33.36 -4.77
N ALA A 112 -15.77 -32.11 -4.34
CA ALA A 112 -16.49 -31.65 -3.15
C ALA A 112 -17.98 -31.39 -3.46
N THR A 113 -18.80 -32.43 -3.33
CA THR A 113 -20.22 -32.46 -3.76
C THR A 113 -21.26 -32.32 -2.64
N GLY A 114 -20.85 -31.87 -1.45
CA GLY A 114 -21.69 -31.66 -0.26
C GLY A 114 -21.52 -32.74 0.82
N PHE A 115 -20.61 -33.70 0.60
CA PHE A 115 -20.26 -34.73 1.57
C PHE A 115 -19.00 -34.35 2.37
N ASP A 116 -18.61 -35.18 3.32
CA ASP A 116 -17.38 -35.03 4.11
C ASP A 116 -16.17 -34.74 3.21
N LEU A 117 -15.41 -33.69 3.55
CA LEU A 117 -14.22 -33.23 2.83
C LEU A 117 -12.95 -33.97 3.28
N THR A 118 -12.98 -34.69 4.41
CA THR A 118 -11.84 -35.43 4.96
C THR A 118 -11.15 -36.34 3.94
N PRO A 119 -11.88 -37.11 3.09
CA PRO A 119 -11.26 -37.97 2.06
C PRO A 119 -10.49 -37.23 0.96
N LEU A 120 -10.66 -35.91 0.82
CA LEU A 120 -9.92 -35.10 -0.16
C LEU A 120 -8.54 -34.70 0.36
N TYR A 121 -8.32 -34.63 1.68
CA TYR A 121 -7.04 -34.19 2.23
C TYR A 121 -5.84 -35.03 1.77
N PRO A 122 -5.89 -36.39 1.74
CA PRO A 122 -4.79 -37.19 1.21
C PRO A 122 -4.56 -37.04 -0.30
N LYS A 123 -5.50 -36.43 -1.03
CA LYS A 123 -5.42 -36.19 -2.48
C LYS A 123 -4.89 -34.79 -2.81
N LEU A 124 -4.80 -33.89 -1.82
CA LEU A 124 -4.24 -32.56 -2.03
C LEU A 124 -2.75 -32.68 -2.41
N PRO A 125 -2.24 -31.76 -3.24
CA PRO A 125 -0.81 -31.66 -3.50
C PRO A 125 -0.02 -31.51 -2.19
N SER A 126 1.12 -32.17 -2.10
CA SER A 126 1.92 -32.26 -0.88
C SER A 126 2.41 -30.89 -0.37
N GLU A 127 2.58 -29.94 -1.29
CA GLU A 127 2.97 -28.57 -1.07
C GLU A 127 1.95 -27.80 -0.21
N LEU A 128 0.69 -28.28 -0.14
CA LEU A 128 -0.39 -27.68 0.65
C LEU A 128 -0.66 -28.40 1.98
N ASN A 129 0.07 -29.48 2.28
CA ASN A 129 -0.17 -30.25 3.48
C ASN A 129 0.01 -29.40 4.75
N GLY A 130 -1.06 -29.30 5.54
CA GLY A 130 -1.08 -28.58 6.81
C GLY A 130 -1.13 -27.05 6.70
N VAL A 131 -1.19 -26.48 5.49
CA VAL A 131 -1.31 -25.02 5.29
C VAL A 131 -2.67 -24.58 4.78
N VAL A 132 -3.57 -25.52 4.49
CA VAL A 132 -4.92 -25.25 4.00
C VAL A 132 -5.98 -25.97 4.82
N GLU A 133 -7.20 -25.47 4.74
CA GLU A 133 -8.41 -26.12 5.24
C GLU A 133 -9.49 -26.10 4.16
N LEU A 134 -10.19 -27.22 4.02
CA LEU A 134 -11.33 -27.36 3.12
C LEU A 134 -12.62 -27.11 3.91
N ALA A 135 -13.53 -26.30 3.36
CA ALA A 135 -14.80 -25.99 4.00
C ALA A 135 -15.92 -25.83 2.97
N TYR A 136 -17.16 -25.95 3.42
CA TYR A 136 -18.33 -25.45 2.70
C TYR A 136 -18.78 -24.11 3.29
N ASP A 137 -19.21 -23.19 2.43
CA ASP A 137 -19.95 -22.01 2.88
C ASP A 137 -21.41 -22.36 3.27
N CYS A 138 -22.18 -21.36 3.71
CA CYS A 138 -23.59 -21.55 4.07
C CYS A 138 -24.50 -21.88 2.86
N GLY A 139 -24.01 -21.69 1.62
CA GLY A 139 -24.67 -22.10 0.39
C GLY A 139 -24.23 -23.48 -0.12
N ASN A 140 -23.47 -24.23 0.69
CA ASN A 140 -22.88 -25.52 0.36
C ASN A 140 -21.93 -25.48 -0.85
N GLN A 141 -21.28 -24.33 -1.10
CA GLN A 141 -20.20 -24.21 -2.08
C GLN A 141 -18.86 -24.56 -1.43
N PRO A 142 -18.05 -25.44 -2.04
CA PRO A 142 -16.77 -25.80 -1.47
C PRO A 142 -15.75 -24.67 -1.64
N THR A 143 -14.92 -24.51 -0.62
CA THR A 143 -13.88 -23.48 -0.54
C THR A 143 -12.60 -24.10 0.00
N LEU A 144 -11.46 -23.54 -0.43
CA LEU A 144 -10.15 -23.80 0.13
C LEU A 144 -9.67 -22.51 0.79
N ARG A 145 -9.37 -22.57 2.09
CA ARG A 145 -8.82 -21.43 2.84
C ARG A 145 -7.40 -21.72 3.32
N PHE A 146 -6.57 -20.68 3.38
CA PHE A 146 -5.20 -20.78 3.85
C PHE A 146 -5.09 -20.51 5.34
N ILE A 147 -4.27 -21.30 6.03
CA ILE A 147 -3.87 -21.06 7.41
C ILE A 147 -2.67 -20.10 7.36
N GLU A 148 -2.93 -18.81 7.13
CA GLU A 148 -1.89 -17.80 6.85
C GLU A 148 -0.72 -17.80 7.85
N PRO A 149 -0.92 -17.89 9.19
CA PRO A 149 0.19 -17.96 10.13
C PRO A 149 1.12 -19.16 9.89
N VAL A 150 0.60 -20.28 9.38
CA VAL A 150 1.41 -21.44 9.00
C VAL A 150 2.11 -21.18 7.68
N ALA A 151 1.45 -20.55 6.70
CA ALA A 151 2.07 -20.16 5.43
C ALA A 151 3.28 -19.21 5.63
N TYR A 152 3.19 -18.28 6.57
CA TYR A 152 4.33 -17.42 6.96
C TYR A 152 5.49 -18.17 7.64
N ARG A 153 5.25 -19.38 8.14
CA ARG A 153 6.27 -20.25 8.77
C ARG A 153 6.72 -21.41 7.86
N SER A 154 6.10 -21.55 6.69
CA SER A 154 6.42 -22.60 5.72
C SER A 154 7.45 -22.11 4.72
N ALA A 155 7.87 -23.00 3.81
CA ALA A 155 8.76 -22.65 2.71
C ALA A 155 8.16 -21.63 1.71
N ALA A 156 6.87 -21.27 1.83
CA ALA A 156 6.22 -20.27 1.00
C ALA A 156 6.60 -18.83 1.39
N TYR A 157 7.08 -18.59 2.62
CA TYR A 157 7.63 -17.30 3.05
C TYR A 157 9.14 -17.40 3.20
N GLN A 158 9.87 -16.66 2.37
CA GLN A 158 11.33 -16.67 2.31
C GLN A 158 11.83 -15.23 2.40
N GLU A 159 12.58 -14.92 3.45
CA GLU A 159 13.14 -13.59 3.66
C GLU A 159 14.31 -13.30 2.72
N GLU A 160 14.96 -14.34 2.19
CA GLU A 160 16.04 -14.27 1.20
C GLU A 160 15.54 -13.76 -0.18
N ARG A 161 14.24 -13.56 -0.33
CA ARG A 161 13.64 -12.89 -1.48
C ARG A 161 13.67 -11.37 -1.35
N GLN A 162 13.79 -10.88 -0.12
CA GLN A 162 13.69 -9.47 0.22
C GLN A 162 15.06 -8.80 0.06
N SER A 163 15.04 -7.62 -0.52
CA SER A 163 16.19 -6.73 -0.58
C SER A 163 15.71 -5.29 -0.63
N VAL A 164 16.63 -4.34 -0.46
CA VAL A 164 16.30 -2.92 -0.60
C VAL A 164 17.32 -2.24 -1.51
N GLN A 165 16.84 -1.27 -2.29
CA GLN A 165 17.70 -0.31 -2.98
C GLN A 165 17.53 1.07 -2.35
N LEU A 166 18.65 1.71 -2.01
CA LEU A 166 18.68 3.07 -1.49
C LEU A 166 19.34 3.98 -2.51
N SER A 167 18.72 5.11 -2.79
CA SER A 167 19.24 6.08 -3.75
C SER A 167 18.81 7.49 -3.39
N ILE A 168 19.36 8.47 -4.10
CA ILE A 168 18.84 9.83 -4.07
C ILE A 168 17.65 9.91 -5.03
N GLU A 169 16.57 10.53 -4.59
CA GLU A 169 15.39 10.84 -5.40
C GLU A 169 15.83 11.45 -6.74
N PRO A 170 15.58 10.76 -7.86
CA PRO A 170 16.17 11.14 -9.14
C PRO A 170 15.54 12.38 -9.77
N GLY A 171 14.38 12.85 -9.28
CA GLY A 171 13.67 14.01 -9.84
C GLY A 171 13.05 13.73 -11.22
N VAL A 172 12.99 12.46 -11.60
CA VAL A 172 12.29 11.95 -12.78
C VAL A 172 11.36 10.84 -12.36
N GLU A 173 10.32 10.59 -13.14
CA GLU A 173 9.36 9.55 -12.84
C GLU A 173 10.03 8.17 -12.76
N ARG A 174 9.77 7.45 -11.65
CA ARG A 174 10.25 6.08 -11.46
C ARG A 174 9.46 5.09 -12.31
N PRO A 175 10.04 3.94 -12.69
CA PRO A 175 9.31 2.93 -13.44
C PRO A 175 8.12 2.36 -12.64
N PHE A 176 7.03 2.05 -13.35
CA PHE A 176 5.80 1.53 -12.75
C PHE A 176 6.05 0.27 -11.90
N ILE A 177 5.54 0.27 -10.67
CA ILE A 177 5.91 -0.71 -9.63
C ILE A 177 5.44 -2.14 -9.94
N LEU A 178 4.30 -2.30 -10.61
CA LEU A 178 3.70 -3.63 -10.82
C LEU A 178 4.33 -4.41 -11.96
N SER A 179 5.07 -3.74 -12.86
CA SER A 179 5.51 -4.34 -14.12
C SER A 179 7.02 -4.34 -14.33
N THR A 180 7.77 -3.51 -13.60
CA THR A 180 9.19 -3.28 -13.90
C THR A 180 10.11 -3.69 -12.74
N PRO A 181 10.98 -4.71 -12.92
CA PRO A 181 11.95 -5.07 -11.91
C PRO A 181 13.03 -3.98 -11.77
N ARG A 182 13.59 -3.84 -10.57
CA ARG A 182 14.74 -2.99 -10.27
C ARG A 182 16.02 -3.78 -10.45
N LEU A 183 16.76 -3.45 -11.51
CA LEU A 183 18.05 -4.05 -11.82
C LEU A 183 19.18 -3.28 -11.13
N PRO A 184 20.35 -3.90 -10.91
CA PRO A 184 21.52 -3.21 -10.35
C PRO A 184 21.90 -1.96 -11.12
N SER A 185 22.39 -0.96 -10.39
CA SER A 185 22.87 0.31 -10.95
C SER A 185 24.03 0.85 -10.12
N PRO A 186 25.02 1.52 -10.71
CA PRO A 186 26.08 2.19 -9.95
C PRO A 186 25.57 3.33 -9.06
N ASP A 187 24.35 3.80 -9.27
CA ASP A 187 23.74 4.93 -8.56
C ASP A 187 22.84 4.51 -7.38
N VAL A 188 22.80 3.21 -7.06
CA VAL A 188 22.01 2.68 -5.94
C VAL A 188 22.90 1.90 -4.97
N LEU A 189 22.60 2.01 -3.67
CA LEU A 189 23.13 1.11 -2.65
C LEU A 189 22.21 -0.10 -2.58
N GLU A 190 22.71 -1.28 -2.96
CA GLU A 190 21.98 -2.55 -2.90
C GLU A 190 22.27 -3.26 -1.59
N LEU A 191 21.22 -3.63 -0.86
CA LEU A 191 21.32 -4.40 0.38
C LEU A 191 20.42 -5.63 0.30
N ASP A 192 21.03 -6.81 0.33
CA ASP A 192 20.35 -8.11 0.40
C ASP A 192 19.98 -8.45 1.85
N ILE A 193 19.19 -7.57 2.47
CA ILE A 193 18.73 -7.70 3.86
C ILE A 193 17.20 -7.79 3.90
N PRO A 194 16.64 -8.52 4.89
CA PRO A 194 15.20 -8.59 5.06
C PRO A 194 14.62 -7.24 5.51
N PHE A 195 13.35 -7.00 5.22
CA PHE A 195 12.67 -5.75 5.57
C PHE A 195 12.64 -5.46 7.07
N ARG A 196 12.65 -6.52 7.90
CA ARG A 196 12.71 -6.40 9.36
C ARG A 196 14.12 -6.13 9.91
N HIS A 197 15.16 -6.10 9.08
CA HIS A 197 16.54 -5.89 9.51
C HIS A 197 16.68 -4.62 10.35
N ASP A 198 17.39 -4.70 11.47
CA ASP A 198 17.50 -3.59 12.43
C ASP A 198 18.36 -2.44 11.89
N GLY A 199 19.27 -2.71 10.96
CA GLY A 199 20.03 -1.69 10.25
C GLY A 199 19.16 -0.67 9.52
N LEU A 200 17.99 -1.08 9.00
CA LEU A 200 17.05 -0.14 8.38
C LEU A 200 16.42 0.81 9.39
N ARG A 201 16.07 0.31 10.59
CA ARG A 201 15.60 1.16 11.69
C ARG A 201 16.67 2.19 12.06
N GLU A 202 17.93 1.76 12.12
CA GLU A 202 19.05 2.64 12.44
C GLU A 202 19.31 3.70 11.37
N LEU A 203 19.27 3.30 10.09
CA LEU A 203 19.38 4.20 8.94
C LEU A 203 18.33 5.31 8.98
N PHE A 204 17.05 4.97 9.22
CA PHE A 204 15.99 5.97 9.22
C PHE A 204 15.91 6.79 10.51
N ALA A 205 16.35 6.23 11.64
CA ALA A 205 16.59 7.01 12.86
C ALA A 205 17.65 8.10 12.64
N ALA A 206 18.60 7.90 11.72
CA ALA A 206 19.61 8.87 11.36
C ALA A 206 19.07 10.09 10.59
N ARG A 207 17.78 10.11 10.21
CA ARG A 207 17.12 11.34 9.77
C ARG A 207 17.01 12.33 10.93
N LEU A 208 16.63 11.85 12.12
CA LEU A 208 16.40 12.66 13.31
C LEU A 208 17.63 12.83 14.20
N ASN A 209 18.41 11.75 14.33
CA ASN A 209 19.48 11.66 15.31
C ASN A 209 20.84 11.58 14.59
N PRO A 210 21.89 12.22 15.12
CA PRO A 210 23.21 12.09 14.53
C PRO A 210 23.72 10.63 14.61
N THR A 211 24.42 10.21 13.56
CA THR A 211 25.10 8.90 13.46
C THR A 211 26.50 9.08 12.86
N THR A 212 27.18 7.99 12.51
CA THR A 212 28.46 8.01 11.79
C THR A 212 28.42 7.04 10.60
N LEU A 213 29.31 7.27 9.62
CA LEU A 213 29.45 6.38 8.46
C LEU A 213 29.83 4.96 8.90
N GLY A 214 30.78 4.81 9.84
CA GLY A 214 31.23 3.51 10.34
C GLY A 214 30.11 2.74 11.02
N ARG A 215 29.31 3.43 11.84
CA ARG A 215 28.16 2.85 12.53
C ARG A 215 27.07 2.36 11.56
N LEU A 216 26.69 3.18 10.58
CA LEU A 216 25.71 2.76 9.57
C LEU A 216 26.22 1.63 8.67
N ARG A 217 27.50 1.68 8.30
CA ARG A 217 28.15 0.61 7.53
C ARG A 217 28.06 -0.72 8.27
N GLU A 218 28.36 -0.74 9.57
CA GLU A 218 28.27 -1.93 10.41
C GLU A 218 26.82 -2.40 10.55
N ALA A 219 25.89 -1.49 10.90
CA ALA A 219 24.49 -1.82 11.15
C ALA A 219 23.75 -2.35 9.90
N LEU A 220 24.12 -1.89 8.70
CA LEU A 220 23.55 -2.33 7.43
C LEU A 220 24.37 -3.43 6.74
N GLU A 221 25.48 -3.87 7.36
CA GLU A 221 26.40 -4.86 6.80
C GLU A 221 26.92 -4.49 5.39
N VAL A 222 27.19 -3.18 5.16
CA VAL A 222 27.56 -2.68 3.84
C VAL A 222 28.96 -3.18 3.42
N PRO A 223 29.10 -3.86 2.27
CA PRO A 223 30.39 -4.29 1.75
C PRO A 223 31.30 -3.09 1.43
N ASP A 224 32.62 -3.25 1.56
CA ASP A 224 33.62 -2.20 1.29
C ASP A 224 33.40 -1.50 -0.07
N ALA A 225 33.04 -2.26 -1.10
CA ALA A 225 32.80 -1.74 -2.45
C ALA A 225 31.62 -0.76 -2.53
N GLN A 226 30.64 -0.84 -1.63
CA GLN A 226 29.44 0.02 -1.62
C GLN A 226 29.50 1.15 -0.58
N VAL A 227 30.55 1.21 0.26
CA VAL A 227 30.74 2.28 1.26
C VAL A 227 30.71 3.70 0.64
N PRO A 228 31.33 3.95 -0.55
CA PRO A 228 31.20 5.26 -1.19
C PRO A 228 29.77 5.65 -1.54
N MET A 229 28.91 4.67 -1.85
CA MET A 229 27.50 4.91 -2.12
C MET A 229 26.74 5.24 -0.83
N LEU A 230 26.99 4.53 0.26
CA LEU A 230 26.44 4.88 1.57
C LEU A 230 26.83 6.31 1.99
N GLU A 231 28.10 6.69 1.82
CA GLU A 231 28.56 8.05 2.15
C GLU A 231 27.81 9.14 1.36
N ARG A 232 27.47 8.90 0.09
CA ARG A 232 26.66 9.82 -0.73
C ARG A 232 25.25 10.05 -0.20
N LEU A 233 24.68 9.07 0.52
CA LEU A 233 23.35 9.19 1.14
C LEU A 233 23.36 10.04 2.41
N LEU A 234 24.53 10.44 2.91
CA LEU A 234 24.67 11.18 4.16
C LEU A 234 24.92 12.68 3.94
N THR A 235 24.61 13.46 4.97
CA THR A 235 24.82 14.91 5.05
C THR A 235 25.28 15.31 6.45
N ASP A 236 25.77 16.54 6.60
CA ASP A 236 26.29 17.07 7.87
C ASP A 236 25.22 17.69 8.78
N ALA A 237 24.03 17.97 8.25
CA ALA A 237 22.98 18.68 8.97
C ALA A 237 21.64 17.93 8.92
N PRO A 238 20.83 18.00 10.00
CA PRO A 238 19.47 17.47 10.00
C PRO A 238 18.60 18.25 9.00
N GLY A 239 17.60 17.57 8.42
CA GLY A 239 16.70 18.15 7.42
C GLY A 239 15.32 18.54 7.94
N GLN A 240 15.03 18.30 9.22
CA GLN A 240 13.69 18.42 9.79
C GLN A 240 13.16 19.85 9.74
N SER A 241 11.89 19.98 9.37
CA SER A 241 11.18 21.25 9.37
C SER A 241 11.00 21.77 10.80
N PRO A 242 11.25 23.06 11.08
CA PRO A 242 11.04 23.62 12.42
C PRO A 242 9.55 23.66 12.83
N ASP A 243 8.62 23.71 11.87
CA ASP A 243 7.17 23.77 12.11
C ASP A 243 6.49 22.37 12.09
N ARG A 244 7.26 21.29 12.28
CA ARG A 244 6.73 19.91 12.31
C ARG A 244 5.92 19.56 13.55
N HIS A 245 5.99 20.40 14.58
CA HIS A 245 5.24 20.28 15.84
C HIS A 245 4.20 21.40 15.98
N ILE A 246 3.27 21.26 16.92
CA ILE A 246 2.29 22.29 17.27
C ILE A 246 2.29 22.54 18.79
N GLU A 247 2.13 23.80 19.19
CA GLU A 247 2.21 24.21 20.61
C GLU A 247 0.86 24.22 21.33
N SER A 248 -0.25 24.37 20.60
CA SER A 248 -1.62 24.38 21.16
C SER A 248 -2.67 24.04 20.11
N GLY A 249 -3.87 23.65 20.56
CA GLY A 249 -5.00 23.36 19.67
C GLY A 249 -4.83 22.07 18.89
N GLY A 250 -5.47 22.00 17.73
CA GLY A 250 -5.30 20.88 16.79
C GLY A 250 -4.93 21.33 15.38
N ARG A 251 -4.33 20.43 14.61
CA ARG A 251 -3.91 20.65 13.23
C ARG A 251 -4.15 19.43 12.35
N ILE A 252 -4.55 19.67 11.10
CA ILE A 252 -4.48 18.68 10.03
C ILE A 252 -3.59 19.25 8.93
N ARG A 253 -2.67 18.43 8.41
CA ARG A 253 -1.91 18.71 7.19
C ARG A 253 -2.21 17.64 6.15
N TYR A 254 -2.57 18.08 4.95
CA TYR A 254 -2.69 17.22 3.78
C TYR A 254 -1.34 17.06 3.08
N PHE A 255 -0.76 15.86 3.15
CA PHE A 255 0.56 15.54 2.59
C PHE A 255 0.49 15.08 1.12
N GLY A 256 -0.71 14.79 0.62
CA GLY A 256 -0.95 14.27 -0.73
C GLY A 256 -1.69 12.94 -0.72
N HIS A 257 -2.36 12.62 -1.82
CA HIS A 257 -3.18 11.43 -1.99
C HIS A 257 -4.14 11.17 -0.81
N ALA A 258 -3.94 10.10 -0.02
CA ALA A 258 -4.75 9.77 1.14
C ALA A 258 -4.06 10.10 2.48
N CYS A 259 -2.91 10.77 2.43
CA CYS A 259 -2.05 11.01 3.58
C CYS A 259 -2.42 12.29 4.33
N LEU A 260 -2.95 12.14 5.55
CA LEU A 260 -3.21 13.23 6.48
C LEU A 260 -2.32 13.08 7.72
N VAL A 261 -1.78 14.19 8.19
CA VAL A 261 -1.06 14.27 9.47
C VAL A 261 -1.90 15.12 10.42
N ILE A 262 -2.48 14.46 11.42
CA ILE A 262 -3.44 15.02 12.37
C ILE A 262 -2.75 15.11 13.74
N GLN A 263 -2.69 16.30 14.31
CA GLN A 263 -1.83 16.60 15.45
C GLN A 263 -2.54 17.41 16.53
N SER A 264 -2.13 17.16 17.77
CA SER A 264 -2.25 18.05 18.91
C SER A 264 -0.86 18.18 19.55
N PRO A 265 -0.66 19.01 20.60
CA PRO A 265 0.61 19.04 21.34
C PRO A 265 0.98 17.69 21.98
N GLU A 266 0.00 16.82 22.23
CA GLU A 266 0.19 15.57 22.96
C GLU A 266 0.39 14.36 22.05
N ALA A 267 -0.17 14.39 20.83
CA ALA A 267 -0.19 13.21 19.95
C ALA A 267 -0.25 13.54 18.46
N THR A 268 0.19 12.57 17.65
CA THR A 268 0.10 12.58 16.18
C THR A 268 -0.53 11.29 15.64
N VAL A 269 -1.49 11.43 14.74
CA VAL A 269 -2.05 10.36 13.91
C VAL A 269 -1.70 10.63 12.43
N VAL A 270 -1.21 9.63 11.72
CA VAL A 270 -0.95 9.69 10.28
C VAL A 270 -1.81 8.67 9.55
N THR A 271 -2.56 9.09 8.54
CA THR A 271 -3.38 8.18 7.71
C THR A 271 -2.65 7.81 6.43
N ASP A 272 -2.80 6.57 5.95
CA ASP A 272 -2.37 6.08 4.62
C ASP A 272 -1.09 6.74 4.09
N PRO A 273 0.07 6.54 4.77
CA PRO A 273 1.25 7.32 4.52
C PRO A 273 1.89 6.96 3.18
N PHE A 274 1.64 7.80 2.19
CA PHE A 274 2.42 7.89 0.95
C PHE A 274 3.02 9.30 0.91
N ILE A 275 4.34 9.43 1.07
CA ILE A 275 4.97 10.73 1.31
C ILE A 275 6.13 10.94 0.34
N ASN A 276 6.13 12.11 -0.30
CA ASN A 276 7.17 12.53 -1.22
C ASN A 276 8.53 12.76 -0.52
N ALA A 277 9.61 12.36 -1.19
CA ALA A 277 11.00 12.61 -0.78
C ALA A 277 11.70 13.69 -1.62
N ASP A 278 11.09 14.21 -2.69
CA ASP A 278 11.68 15.24 -3.53
C ASP A 278 11.73 16.60 -2.81
N THR A 279 12.92 16.93 -2.29
CA THR A 279 13.19 18.20 -1.62
C THR A 279 13.24 19.42 -2.53
N ASN A 280 13.23 19.25 -3.85
CA ASN A 280 13.16 20.38 -4.78
C ASN A 280 11.71 20.77 -5.09
N SER A 281 10.74 19.92 -4.72
CA SER A 281 9.33 20.22 -4.91
C SER A 281 8.88 21.37 -3.99
N THR A 282 7.94 22.19 -4.48
CA THR A 282 7.36 23.30 -3.72
C THR A 282 5.85 23.11 -3.59
N GLY A 283 5.26 23.62 -2.51
CA GLY A 283 3.82 23.54 -2.27
C GLY A 283 3.32 22.15 -1.87
N ARG A 284 4.17 21.32 -1.27
CA ARG A 284 3.86 19.98 -0.75
C ARG A 284 4.62 19.74 0.55
N PHE A 285 4.03 18.98 1.47
CA PHE A 285 4.74 18.50 2.65
C PHE A 285 5.59 17.28 2.31
N LEU A 286 6.71 17.14 3.00
CA LEU A 286 7.71 16.08 2.80
C LEU A 286 7.90 15.26 4.07
N LEU A 287 8.66 14.17 3.99
CA LEU A 287 9.05 13.36 5.15
C LEU A 287 9.67 14.18 6.30
N ASN A 288 10.30 15.32 5.99
CA ASN A 288 10.91 16.21 6.99
C ASN A 288 9.90 17.06 7.77
N ASP A 289 8.66 17.18 7.27
CA ASP A 289 7.57 17.89 7.92
C ASP A 289 6.82 17.00 8.92
N LEU A 290 7.10 15.70 8.92
CA LEU A 290 6.58 14.77 9.92
C LEU A 290 7.14 15.09 11.31
N PRO A 291 6.31 15.00 12.36
CA PRO A 291 6.78 15.15 13.74
C PRO A 291 7.78 14.07 14.13
N ASP A 292 8.52 14.33 15.21
CA ASP A 292 9.56 13.43 15.69
C ASP A 292 9.01 12.05 16.11
N ARG A 293 7.78 12.03 16.65
CA ARG A 293 7.04 10.83 17.07
C ARG A 293 5.64 10.82 16.45
N ILE A 294 5.18 9.63 16.08
CA ILE A 294 3.84 9.35 15.59
C ILE A 294 3.20 8.34 16.57
N ASP A 295 2.05 8.66 17.14
CA ASP A 295 1.37 7.74 18.06
C ASP A 295 0.74 6.60 17.28
N LEU A 296 -0.02 6.94 16.24
CA LEU A 296 -0.70 5.99 15.37
C LEU A 296 -0.43 6.29 13.90
N VAL A 297 -0.04 5.27 13.15
CA VAL A 297 -0.27 5.23 11.71
C VAL A 297 -1.54 4.43 11.49
N VAL A 298 -2.44 4.92 10.66
CA VAL A 298 -3.75 4.30 10.42
C VAL A 298 -3.84 3.97 8.93
N ILE A 299 -3.99 2.69 8.60
CA ILE A 299 -4.11 2.20 7.22
C ILE A 299 -5.55 1.82 6.96
N THR A 300 -6.17 2.41 5.94
CA THR A 300 -7.57 2.15 5.55
C THR A 300 -7.73 0.79 4.93
N HIS A 301 -6.89 0.40 3.97
CA HIS A 301 -7.02 -0.88 3.29
C HIS A 301 -5.73 -1.30 2.57
N GLY A 302 -5.78 -2.47 1.93
CA GLY A 302 -4.61 -3.17 1.37
C GLY A 302 -4.19 -2.80 -0.04
N HIS A 303 -4.66 -1.69 -0.62
CA HIS A 303 -4.22 -1.23 -1.95
C HIS A 303 -2.88 -0.52 -1.89
N GLN A 304 -2.16 -0.61 -3.00
CA GLN A 304 -0.74 -0.28 -3.13
C GLN A 304 -0.39 1.18 -2.85
N ASP A 305 -1.36 2.08 -2.98
CA ASP A 305 -1.30 3.52 -2.77
C ASP A 305 -1.65 3.95 -1.33
N HIS A 306 -2.22 3.05 -0.52
CA HIS A 306 -2.56 3.30 0.90
C HIS A 306 -1.61 2.60 1.87
N ILE A 307 -1.07 1.43 1.50
CA ILE A 307 -0.12 0.64 2.31
C ILE A 307 1.29 0.64 1.72
N VAL A 308 1.89 1.83 1.63
CA VAL A 308 3.16 2.05 0.94
C VAL A 308 4.35 1.62 1.79
N LEU A 309 4.93 0.45 1.48
CA LEU A 309 6.02 -0.11 2.26
C LEU A 309 7.27 0.78 2.29
N GLU A 310 7.57 1.46 1.18
CA GLU A 310 8.65 2.45 1.10
C GLU A 310 8.54 3.53 2.17
N THR A 311 7.34 4.03 2.46
CA THR A 311 7.13 5.02 3.51
C THR A 311 7.13 4.35 4.88
N LEU A 312 6.43 3.22 5.04
CA LEU A 312 6.30 2.52 6.32
C LEU A 312 7.65 2.06 6.91
N LEU A 313 8.60 1.62 6.07
CA LEU A 313 9.95 1.27 6.53
C LEU A 313 10.69 2.49 7.12
N GLN A 314 10.48 3.67 6.56
CA GLN A 314 11.10 4.91 7.04
C GLN A 314 10.52 5.42 8.36
N LEU A 315 9.30 5.00 8.68
CA LEU A 315 8.63 5.33 9.95
C LEU A 315 8.97 4.34 11.07
N ARG A 316 9.67 3.23 10.79
CA ARG A 316 10.10 2.27 11.81
C ARG A 316 10.90 2.97 12.91
N GLY A 317 10.53 2.69 14.16
CA GLY A 317 11.16 3.30 15.34
C GLY A 317 10.62 4.68 15.72
N ARG A 318 9.70 5.27 14.93
CA ARG A 318 9.06 6.57 15.21
C ARG A 318 7.57 6.43 15.52
N VAL A 319 6.98 5.29 15.17
CA VAL A 319 5.55 4.99 15.29
C VAL A 319 5.27 4.15 16.55
N GLY A 320 4.25 4.56 17.31
CA GLY A 320 3.75 3.81 18.46
C GLY A 320 3.03 2.53 18.05
N ALA A 321 2.02 2.65 17.19
CA ALA A 321 1.35 1.51 16.56
C ALA A 321 0.89 1.81 15.12
N VAL A 322 0.79 0.77 14.29
CA VAL A 322 0.14 0.79 12.99
C VAL A 322 -1.22 0.10 13.12
N VAL A 323 -2.29 0.87 13.01
CA VAL A 323 -3.68 0.38 13.07
C VAL A 323 -4.10 -0.06 11.67
N VAL A 324 -4.58 -1.30 11.55
CA VAL A 324 -5.05 -1.87 10.28
C VAL A 324 -6.36 -2.63 10.49
N PRO A 325 -7.25 -2.67 9.49
CA PRO A 325 -8.45 -3.49 9.57
C PRO A 325 -8.10 -4.97 9.61
N ARG A 326 -8.88 -5.73 10.37
CA ARG A 326 -8.80 -7.19 10.37
C ARG A 326 -9.33 -7.75 9.05
N SER A 327 -8.54 -8.61 8.42
CA SER A 327 -8.98 -9.36 7.24
C SER A 327 -9.86 -10.55 7.62
N SER A 328 -10.58 -11.10 6.63
CA SER A 328 -11.34 -12.35 6.75
C SER A 328 -10.49 -13.56 7.17
N ARG A 329 -9.18 -13.47 6.90
CA ARG A 329 -8.14 -14.49 7.05
C ARG A 329 -8.38 -15.74 6.20
N GLY A 330 -7.34 -16.11 5.46
CA GLY A 330 -7.30 -17.35 4.67
C GLY A 330 -7.96 -17.28 3.28
N ASN A 331 -8.66 -16.20 2.93
CA ASN A 331 -9.13 -15.95 1.57
C ASN A 331 -7.95 -15.59 0.65
N LEU A 332 -7.95 -16.06 -0.60
CA LEU A 332 -6.92 -15.70 -1.59
C LEU A 332 -6.86 -14.21 -1.87
N CYS A 333 -8.02 -13.54 -1.97
CA CYS A 333 -8.13 -12.13 -2.29
C CYS A 333 -7.86 -11.18 -1.11
N ASP A 334 -7.82 -11.68 0.12
CA ASP A 334 -7.77 -10.86 1.35
C ASP A 334 -6.65 -11.30 2.30
N PRO A 335 -5.37 -11.24 1.87
CA PRO A 335 -4.25 -11.50 2.75
C PRO A 335 -4.28 -10.59 3.99
N SER A 336 -3.83 -11.11 5.12
CA SER A 336 -3.84 -10.36 6.37
C SER A 336 -2.81 -9.23 6.38
N LEU A 337 -3.31 -7.98 6.35
CA LEU A 337 -2.52 -6.77 6.61
C LEU A 337 -1.78 -6.84 7.96
N GLY A 338 -2.46 -7.39 8.96
CA GLY A 338 -1.93 -7.62 10.29
C GLY A 338 -0.69 -8.51 10.28
N LEU A 339 -0.79 -9.70 9.67
CA LEU A 339 0.34 -10.61 9.56
C LEU A 339 1.44 -10.03 8.67
N TYR A 340 1.09 -9.42 7.54
CA TYR A 340 2.02 -8.77 6.63
C TYR A 340 2.92 -7.78 7.39
N LEU A 341 2.35 -6.74 8.00
CA LEU A 341 3.13 -5.71 8.67
C LEU A 341 3.86 -6.20 9.94
N LYS A 342 3.31 -7.18 10.68
CA LYS A 342 3.99 -7.80 11.84
C LYS A 342 5.28 -8.51 11.41
N HIS A 343 5.27 -9.23 10.29
CA HIS A 343 6.48 -9.92 9.80
C HIS A 343 7.54 -8.94 9.28
N LEU A 344 7.14 -7.71 8.92
CA LEU A 344 8.07 -6.62 8.59
C LEU A 344 8.67 -5.91 9.82
N GLY A 345 8.25 -6.31 11.02
CA GLY A 345 8.75 -5.74 12.28
C GLY A 345 8.08 -4.42 12.69
N LEU A 346 6.86 -4.14 12.20
CA LEU A 346 6.06 -3.00 12.64
C LEU A 346 5.18 -3.35 13.87
N PRO A 347 4.92 -2.38 14.77
CA PRO A 347 4.04 -2.58 15.92
C PRO A 347 2.58 -2.50 15.49
N VAL A 348 1.95 -3.61 15.13
CA VAL A 348 0.61 -3.60 14.52
C VAL A 348 -0.52 -3.83 15.53
N HIS A 349 -1.61 -3.07 15.38
CA HIS A 349 -2.88 -3.24 16.07
C HIS A 349 -3.99 -3.52 15.04
N GLU A 350 -4.60 -4.70 15.09
CA GLU A 350 -5.72 -5.06 14.19
C GLU A 350 -7.05 -4.66 14.85
N VAL A 351 -7.94 -4.04 14.08
CA VAL A 351 -9.25 -3.55 14.53
C VAL A 351 -10.38 -4.15 13.68
N ASP A 352 -11.51 -4.44 14.32
CA ASP A 352 -12.80 -4.68 13.67
C ASP A 352 -13.67 -3.42 13.70
N ASP A 353 -14.82 -3.45 13.01
CA ASP A 353 -15.78 -2.35 13.00
C ASP A 353 -16.15 -1.91 14.43
N PHE A 354 -16.03 -0.61 14.70
CA PHE A 354 -16.26 0.07 15.97
C PHE A 354 -15.27 -0.25 17.11
N ASP A 355 -14.16 -0.94 16.83
CA ASP A 355 -13.05 -1.01 17.79
C ASP A 355 -12.41 0.38 17.96
N GLU A 356 -12.08 0.72 19.20
CA GLU A 356 -11.42 1.98 19.57
C GLU A 356 -9.95 1.78 19.92
N VAL A 357 -9.08 2.64 19.38
CA VAL A 357 -7.66 2.72 19.70
C VAL A 357 -7.37 4.07 20.35
N GLN A 358 -7.02 4.04 21.62
CA GLN A 358 -6.74 5.24 22.43
C GLN A 358 -5.31 5.75 22.19
N PHE A 359 -5.13 7.07 22.23
CA PHE A 359 -3.83 7.74 22.24
C PHE A 359 -3.88 8.98 23.15
N PRO A 360 -2.76 9.63 23.50
CA PRO A 360 -2.79 10.80 24.38
C PRO A 360 -3.70 11.92 23.83
N GLY A 361 -4.72 12.30 24.61
CA GLY A 361 -5.64 13.38 24.24
C GLY A 361 -6.67 13.05 23.15
N GLY A 362 -6.84 11.78 22.77
CA GLY A 362 -7.80 11.39 21.73
C GLY A 362 -7.97 9.89 21.49
N LYS A 363 -8.74 9.55 20.45
CA LYS A 363 -8.95 8.16 20.01
C LYS A 363 -9.19 8.06 18.51
N VAL A 364 -8.92 6.88 17.95
CA VAL A 364 -9.36 6.47 16.61
C VAL A 364 -10.38 5.35 16.76
N THR A 365 -11.51 5.44 16.08
CA THR A 365 -12.51 4.36 15.99
C THR A 365 -12.51 3.83 14.56
N ALA A 366 -12.38 2.52 14.39
CA ALA A 366 -12.56 1.88 13.08
C ALA A 366 -14.03 1.89 12.70
N THR A 367 -14.35 2.18 11.45
CA THR A 367 -15.73 2.21 10.96
C THR A 367 -15.84 1.46 9.63
N PRO A 368 -17.01 0.86 9.32
CA PRO A 368 -17.15 0.05 8.11
C PRO A 368 -16.75 0.75 6.80
N PHE A 369 -16.19 0.00 5.85
CA PHE A 369 -15.89 0.43 4.48
C PHE A 369 -16.59 -0.50 3.50
N LEU A 370 -17.46 0.05 2.64
CA LEU A 370 -18.08 -0.69 1.54
C LEU A 370 -17.59 -0.25 0.15
N GLY A 371 -17.57 -1.21 -0.77
CA GLY A 371 -17.28 -1.02 -2.19
C GLY A 371 -15.78 -1.03 -2.55
N GLU A 372 -15.49 -0.52 -3.76
CA GLU A 372 -14.15 -0.30 -4.32
C GLU A 372 -13.26 -1.56 -4.50
N HIS A 373 -13.63 -2.71 -3.93
CA HIS A 373 -12.79 -3.92 -4.02
C HIS A 373 -13.30 -4.93 -5.06
N ALA A 374 -13.87 -4.43 -6.16
CA ALA A 374 -14.37 -5.21 -7.30
C ALA A 374 -15.24 -6.42 -6.89
N ASP A 375 -16.08 -6.31 -5.85
CA ASP A 375 -16.93 -7.38 -5.31
C ASP A 375 -16.19 -8.67 -4.87
N LEU A 376 -14.89 -8.58 -4.56
CA LEU A 376 -14.17 -9.66 -3.89
C LEU A 376 -14.49 -9.67 -2.39
N ASP A 377 -14.47 -10.85 -1.76
CA ASP A 377 -14.65 -11.01 -0.31
C ASP A 377 -13.39 -10.56 0.45
N ILE A 378 -13.17 -9.25 0.42
CA ILE A 378 -12.08 -8.55 1.10
C ILE A 378 -12.66 -7.83 2.31
N ARG A 379 -12.27 -8.22 3.51
CA ARG A 379 -12.69 -7.55 4.77
C ARG A 379 -11.61 -6.65 5.33
N GLY A 380 -10.35 -6.77 4.90
CA GLY A 380 -9.24 -5.91 5.30
C GLY A 380 -9.35 -4.48 4.76
N LYS A 381 -10.45 -3.79 5.04
CA LYS A 381 -10.73 -2.39 4.71
C LYS A 381 -11.58 -1.72 5.79
N SER A 382 -11.24 -0.49 6.16
CA SER A 382 -11.95 0.31 7.16
C SER A 382 -11.86 1.79 6.81
N THR A 383 -12.91 2.52 7.13
CA THR A 383 -12.86 3.97 7.32
C THR A 383 -12.49 4.26 8.78
N TYR A 384 -12.15 5.49 9.12
CA TYR A 384 -11.78 5.82 10.50
C TYR A 384 -12.39 7.12 11.00
N TRP A 385 -12.69 7.13 12.29
CA TRP A 385 -13.17 8.29 13.02
C TRP A 385 -12.12 8.73 14.04
N VAL A 386 -11.50 9.88 13.81
CA VAL A 386 -10.44 10.43 14.67
C VAL A 386 -11.05 11.52 15.56
N GLU A 387 -10.94 11.35 16.87
CA GLU A 387 -11.29 12.36 17.87
C GLU A 387 -10.01 12.93 18.48
N ILE A 388 -9.74 14.22 18.26
CA ILE A 388 -8.51 14.87 18.72
C ILE A 388 -8.73 16.38 18.90
N ALA A 389 -8.21 16.92 20.00
CA ALA A 389 -8.29 18.36 20.32
C ALA A 389 -9.72 18.94 20.17
N GLY A 390 -10.74 18.17 20.55
CA GLY A 390 -12.15 18.59 20.48
C GLY A 390 -12.81 18.52 19.09
N LYS A 391 -12.13 17.96 18.08
CA LYS A 391 -12.67 17.74 16.73
C LYS A 391 -12.89 16.27 16.42
N LYS A 392 -13.92 15.99 15.62
CA LYS A 392 -14.28 14.67 15.06
C LYS A 392 -14.03 14.67 13.55
N ILE A 393 -13.10 13.85 13.09
CA ILE A 393 -12.64 13.83 11.71
C ILE A 393 -12.92 12.45 11.12
N PHE A 394 -13.65 12.39 10.01
CA PHE A 394 -13.90 11.15 9.28
C PHE A 394 -12.91 10.98 8.13
N ILE A 395 -12.26 9.83 8.09
CA ILE A 395 -11.28 9.39 7.11
C ILE A 395 -11.96 8.31 6.25
N GLY A 396 -12.46 8.71 5.09
CA GLY A 396 -13.27 7.86 4.23
C GLY A 396 -12.48 7.03 3.22
N ALA A 397 -11.27 7.45 2.84
CA ALA A 397 -10.52 6.92 1.71
C ALA A 397 -11.48 6.64 0.53
N ASP A 398 -11.41 5.47 -0.08
CA ASP A 398 -12.15 5.15 -1.30
C ASP A 398 -13.49 4.47 -1.04
N SER A 399 -14.02 4.63 0.19
CA SER A 399 -15.35 4.17 0.54
C SER A 399 -16.39 4.75 -0.43
N SER A 400 -17.10 3.88 -1.13
CA SER A 400 -17.83 4.27 -2.35
C SER A 400 -19.29 4.67 -2.11
N GLY A 401 -19.76 4.69 -0.87
CA GLY A 401 -21.11 5.17 -0.54
C GLY A 401 -22.24 4.35 -1.16
N ILE A 402 -22.00 3.09 -1.54
CA ILE A 402 -22.98 2.23 -2.23
C ILE A 402 -24.25 1.96 -1.41
N ASP A 403 -24.16 1.99 -0.08
CA ASP A 403 -25.31 2.04 0.82
C ASP A 403 -25.12 3.17 1.84
N PRO A 404 -25.69 4.37 1.60
CA PRO A 404 -25.47 5.52 2.46
C PRO A 404 -26.10 5.38 3.85
N THR A 405 -27.04 4.44 4.04
CA THR A 405 -27.64 4.18 5.35
C THR A 405 -26.59 3.79 6.40
N LEU A 406 -25.49 3.17 5.96
CA LEU A 406 -24.36 2.82 6.80
C LEU A 406 -23.81 4.01 7.59
N TYR A 407 -23.60 5.15 6.92
CA TYR A 407 -23.00 6.34 7.55
C TYR A 407 -23.94 6.98 8.57
N ARG A 408 -25.26 6.78 8.43
CA ARG A 408 -26.24 7.17 9.45
C ARG A 408 -26.05 6.38 10.73
N TYR A 409 -25.81 5.07 10.63
CA TYR A 409 -25.50 4.23 11.80
C TYR A 409 -24.20 4.67 12.46
N MET A 410 -23.15 4.95 11.68
CA MET A 410 -21.89 5.50 12.20
C MET A 410 -22.12 6.81 12.96
N ARG A 411 -22.87 7.77 12.37
CA ARG A 411 -23.20 9.05 13.03
C ARG A 411 -24.03 8.85 14.30
N ASN A 412 -25.00 7.94 14.29
CA ASN A 412 -25.84 7.70 15.46
C ASN A 412 -25.03 7.18 16.66
N ASP A 413 -23.98 6.41 16.40
CA ASP A 413 -23.10 5.84 17.43
C ASP A 413 -22.01 6.84 17.85
N LEU A 414 -21.31 7.46 16.90
CA LEU A 414 -20.12 8.28 17.13
C LEU A 414 -20.41 9.79 17.20
N GLY A 415 -21.64 10.20 16.93
CA GLY A 415 -22.07 11.60 16.87
C GLY A 415 -21.80 12.25 15.52
N GLN A 416 -21.93 13.58 15.44
CA GLN A 416 -21.71 14.33 14.20
C GLN A 416 -20.21 14.53 13.94
N VAL A 417 -19.76 14.37 12.69
CA VAL A 417 -18.40 14.73 12.27
C VAL A 417 -18.26 16.24 12.07
N ASP A 418 -17.08 16.78 12.33
CA ASP A 418 -16.73 18.16 11.97
C ASP A 418 -16.21 18.24 10.53
N MET A 419 -15.40 17.28 10.10
CA MET A 419 -14.74 17.26 8.79
C MET A 419 -14.75 15.84 8.22
N ALA A 420 -15.14 15.68 6.96
CA ALA A 420 -15.07 14.41 6.24
C ALA A 420 -14.04 14.50 5.09
N PHE A 421 -13.17 13.51 4.96
CA PHE A 421 -12.24 13.36 3.85
C PHE A 421 -12.65 12.14 3.01
N LEU A 422 -12.92 12.33 1.72
CA LEU A 422 -13.49 11.31 0.82
C LEU A 422 -12.71 11.20 -0.49
N GLY A 423 -12.42 9.98 -0.91
CA GLY A 423 -11.90 9.66 -2.24
C GLY A 423 -13.02 9.65 -3.28
N MET A 424 -12.75 10.23 -4.45
CA MET A 424 -13.71 10.29 -5.55
C MET A 424 -13.16 9.70 -6.86
N GLU A 425 -12.27 8.71 -6.76
CA GLU A 425 -11.80 7.96 -7.92
C GLU A 425 -12.88 6.98 -8.42
N CYS A 426 -13.94 7.56 -8.99
CA CYS A 426 -15.20 6.86 -9.24
C CYS A 426 -15.20 5.97 -10.50
N ASP A 427 -14.15 6.02 -11.31
CA ASP A 427 -13.98 5.18 -12.51
C ASP A 427 -12.63 4.48 -12.49
N GLY A 428 -12.42 3.65 -11.47
CA GLY A 428 -11.15 2.95 -11.28
C GLY A 428 -10.95 1.73 -12.17
N ALA A 429 -9.83 1.06 -11.94
CA ALA A 429 -9.37 -0.06 -12.75
C ALA A 429 -10.30 -1.28 -12.68
N PRO A 430 -10.37 -2.12 -13.72
CA PRO A 430 -11.18 -3.34 -13.70
C PRO A 430 -10.58 -4.42 -12.81
N LEU A 431 -11.39 -5.40 -12.37
CA LEU A 431 -11.01 -6.52 -11.49
C LEU A 431 -9.66 -7.17 -11.86
N THR A 432 -9.46 -7.47 -13.13
CA THR A 432 -8.27 -8.19 -13.61
C THR A 432 -7.03 -7.31 -13.62
N TRP A 433 -7.13 -5.98 -13.53
CA TRP A 433 -5.95 -5.13 -13.49
C TRP A 433 -5.12 -5.39 -12.23
N LEU A 434 -5.73 -5.40 -11.05
CA LEU A 434 -5.01 -5.65 -9.79
C LEU A 434 -5.02 -7.12 -9.37
N TYR A 435 -6.14 -7.83 -9.57
CA TYR A 435 -6.37 -9.13 -8.93
C TYR A 435 -6.23 -10.34 -9.86
N GLN A 436 -5.82 -10.16 -11.13
CA GLN A 436 -5.77 -11.28 -12.08
C GLN A 436 -4.95 -12.49 -11.62
N ALA A 437 -3.83 -12.27 -10.92
CA ALA A 437 -2.97 -13.34 -10.44
C ALA A 437 -3.68 -14.24 -9.41
N LEU A 438 -4.72 -13.74 -8.74
CA LEU A 438 -5.44 -14.44 -7.68
C LEU A 438 -6.67 -15.21 -8.19
N LEU A 439 -7.06 -15.01 -9.46
CA LEU A 439 -8.26 -15.62 -10.01
C LEU A 439 -7.99 -17.09 -10.39
N THR A 440 -8.62 -18.02 -9.69
CA THR A 440 -8.53 -19.48 -9.94
C THR A 440 -9.49 -19.96 -11.05
N ARG A 441 -10.18 -19.01 -11.69
CA ARG A 441 -11.05 -19.20 -12.86
C ARG A 441 -10.89 -18.05 -13.83
N PRO A 442 -10.91 -18.30 -15.14
CA PRO A 442 -11.01 -17.24 -16.13
C PRO A 442 -12.26 -16.39 -15.90
N VAL A 443 -12.07 -15.07 -15.92
CA VAL A 443 -13.15 -14.08 -15.92
C VAL A 443 -13.18 -13.43 -17.30
N THR A 444 -14.37 -13.31 -17.90
CA THR A 444 -14.50 -12.65 -19.20
C THR A 444 -14.19 -11.15 -19.07
N LYS A 445 -13.69 -10.52 -20.14
CA LYS A 445 -13.43 -9.07 -20.14
C LYS A 445 -14.67 -8.27 -19.70
N LYS A 446 -15.85 -8.61 -20.21
CA LYS A 446 -17.12 -7.93 -19.83
C LYS A 446 -17.41 -8.02 -18.33
N MET A 447 -17.15 -9.16 -17.70
CA MET A 447 -17.31 -9.33 -16.25
C MET A 447 -16.26 -8.52 -15.48
N SER A 448 -15.02 -8.52 -15.95
CA SER A 448 -13.94 -7.73 -15.35
C SER A 448 -14.23 -6.22 -15.42
N ASP A 449 -14.62 -5.73 -16.60
CA ASP A 449 -14.95 -4.31 -16.83
C ASP A 449 -16.16 -3.83 -16.01
N SER A 450 -17.05 -4.75 -15.59
CA SER A 450 -18.20 -4.43 -14.73
C SER A 450 -17.89 -4.40 -13.23
N ARG A 451 -16.75 -4.96 -12.80
CA ARG A 451 -16.32 -5.05 -11.40
C ARG A 451 -15.07 -4.20 -11.23
N LYS A 452 -15.23 -2.98 -10.74
CA LYS A 452 -14.18 -1.96 -10.73
C LYS A 452 -13.68 -1.60 -9.34
N LEU A 453 -12.49 -1.02 -9.32
CA LEU A 453 -11.88 -0.37 -8.17
C LEU A 453 -12.38 1.07 -8.02
N SER A 454 -13.70 1.25 -7.96
CA SER A 454 -14.33 2.57 -7.98
C SER A 454 -14.67 3.06 -6.57
N GLY A 455 -14.14 4.23 -6.23
CA GLY A 455 -14.59 5.05 -5.11
C GLY A 455 -15.92 5.75 -5.37
N SER A 456 -16.22 6.80 -4.61
CA SER A 456 -17.52 7.50 -4.67
C SER A 456 -17.63 8.42 -5.89
N ASN A 457 -18.74 8.35 -6.64
CA ASN A 457 -19.14 9.43 -7.54
C ASN A 457 -19.80 10.59 -6.77
N ALA A 458 -20.22 11.65 -7.49
CA ALA A 458 -20.78 12.86 -6.85
C ALA A 458 -22.02 12.58 -6.01
N ALA A 459 -22.94 11.75 -6.50
CA ALA A 459 -24.18 11.42 -5.82
C ALA A 459 -23.92 10.58 -4.56
N GLN A 460 -22.99 9.62 -4.64
CA GLN A 460 -22.57 8.80 -3.52
C GLN A 460 -21.88 9.66 -2.44
N ALA A 461 -20.92 10.50 -2.83
CA ALA A 461 -20.23 11.40 -1.90
C ALA A 461 -21.21 12.37 -1.20
N GLY A 462 -22.16 12.96 -1.94
CA GLY A 462 -23.20 13.81 -1.37
C GLY A 462 -24.10 13.07 -0.36
N ALA A 463 -24.45 11.81 -0.65
CA ALA A 463 -25.21 10.97 0.27
C ALA A 463 -24.40 10.65 1.55
N ILE A 464 -23.11 10.32 1.43
CA ILE A 464 -22.22 10.12 2.58
C ILE A 464 -22.20 11.36 3.47
N VAL A 465 -21.92 12.54 2.90
CA VAL A 465 -21.87 13.81 3.63
C VAL A 465 -23.19 14.11 4.35
N THR A 466 -24.31 13.87 3.68
CA THR A 466 -25.65 14.04 4.26
C THR A 466 -25.87 13.14 5.48
N GLU A 467 -25.54 11.86 5.36
CA GLU A 467 -25.77 10.87 6.42
C GLU A 467 -24.79 11.00 7.59
N LEU A 468 -23.55 11.44 7.33
CA LEU A 468 -22.60 11.86 8.37
C LEU A 468 -23.01 13.19 9.03
N GLY A 469 -23.86 13.99 8.39
CA GLY A 469 -24.18 15.35 8.82
C GLY A 469 -22.94 16.24 8.83
N ALA A 470 -22.01 16.03 7.90
CA ALA A 470 -20.73 16.72 7.88
C ALA A 470 -20.90 18.19 7.41
N PRO A 471 -20.47 19.20 8.19
CA PRO A 471 -20.50 20.59 7.75
C PRO A 471 -19.36 20.94 6.80
N GLU A 472 -18.27 20.15 6.81
CA GLU A 472 -17.12 20.29 5.91
C GLU A 472 -16.77 18.95 5.24
N ALA A 473 -16.47 18.97 3.95
CA ALA A 473 -16.10 17.79 3.16
C ALA A 473 -14.96 18.07 2.19
N TYR A 474 -13.93 17.24 2.19
CA TYR A 474 -12.70 17.43 1.44
C TYR A 474 -12.43 16.24 0.54
N ILE A 475 -12.26 16.50 -0.76
CA ILE A 475 -11.93 15.43 -1.71
C ILE A 475 -10.42 15.24 -1.76
N TYR A 476 -9.98 14.03 -1.51
CA TYR A 476 -8.58 13.59 -1.52
C TYR A 476 -8.46 12.24 -2.25
N ALA A 477 -7.32 11.55 -2.14
CA ALA A 477 -7.11 10.20 -2.69
C ALA A 477 -7.35 10.07 -4.21
N MET A 478 -7.14 11.15 -4.96
CA MET A 478 -7.36 11.14 -6.42
C MET A 478 -6.16 10.60 -7.21
N GLY A 479 -4.98 10.53 -6.59
CA GLY A 479 -3.76 10.13 -7.29
C GLY A 479 -3.34 11.16 -8.35
N GLU A 480 -3.65 12.44 -8.13
CA GLU A 480 -3.36 13.55 -9.04
C GLU A 480 -1.92 14.08 -8.91
N GLU A 481 -1.25 13.78 -7.80
CA GLU A 481 0.09 14.25 -7.58
C GLU A 481 1.10 13.58 -8.53
N ASP A 482 1.88 14.39 -9.24
CA ASP A 482 2.84 13.94 -10.27
C ASP A 482 3.86 12.88 -9.79
N TRP A 483 4.23 12.90 -8.51
CA TRP A 483 5.22 11.99 -7.91
C TRP A 483 4.66 10.59 -7.66
N LEU A 484 3.33 10.40 -7.75
CA LEU A 484 2.65 9.11 -7.57
C LEU A 484 2.65 8.25 -8.82
N GLY A 485 3.11 8.77 -9.96
CA GLY A 485 2.96 8.12 -11.27
C GLY A 485 3.47 6.68 -11.33
N HIS A 486 4.55 6.38 -10.63
CA HIS A 486 5.13 5.04 -10.54
C HIS A 486 4.24 4.02 -9.80
N VAL A 487 3.28 4.44 -8.98
CA VAL A 487 2.33 3.59 -8.25
C VAL A 487 0.93 3.62 -8.85
N MET A 488 0.47 4.82 -9.21
CA MET A 488 -0.92 5.05 -9.62
C MET A 488 -1.13 4.95 -11.13
N ALA A 489 -0.11 5.29 -11.93
CA ALA A 489 -0.19 5.34 -13.38
C ALA A 489 -1.34 6.21 -13.95
N THR A 490 -1.91 7.10 -13.14
CA THR A 490 -2.99 8.03 -13.51
C THR A 490 -2.49 9.13 -14.45
N SER A 491 -3.40 9.65 -15.28
CA SER A 491 -3.15 10.76 -16.20
C SER A 491 -4.45 11.50 -16.43
N TYR A 492 -4.79 12.41 -15.52
CA TYR A 492 -6.01 13.19 -15.63
C TYR A 492 -5.89 14.29 -16.67
N THR A 493 -7.02 14.58 -17.29
CA THR A 493 -7.24 15.76 -18.11
C THR A 493 -8.48 16.48 -17.58
N PRO A 494 -8.71 17.76 -17.91
CA PRO A 494 -9.96 18.44 -17.54
C PRO A 494 -11.23 17.70 -18.00
N ASP A 495 -11.11 16.80 -18.98
CA ASP A 495 -12.22 15.99 -19.48
C ASP A 495 -12.46 14.67 -18.75
N SER A 496 -11.55 14.28 -17.85
CA SER A 496 -11.65 13.05 -17.06
C SER A 496 -12.96 13.00 -16.28
N PHE A 497 -13.61 11.85 -16.31
CA PHE A 497 -14.93 11.66 -15.70
C PHE A 497 -14.92 11.93 -14.19
N GLN A 498 -13.84 11.53 -13.52
CA GLN A 498 -13.63 11.70 -12.09
C GLN A 498 -13.60 13.19 -11.70
N LEU A 499 -12.83 14.02 -12.41
CA LEU A 499 -12.80 15.47 -12.17
C LEU A 499 -14.16 16.13 -12.40
N LYS A 500 -14.91 15.69 -13.43
CA LYS A 500 -16.29 16.15 -13.65
C LYS A 500 -17.23 15.76 -12.51
N GLN A 501 -17.06 14.58 -11.91
CA GLN A 501 -17.84 14.20 -10.72
C GLN A 501 -17.47 15.05 -9.50
N ILE A 502 -16.21 15.41 -9.32
CA ILE A 502 -15.78 16.32 -8.25
C ILE A 502 -16.45 17.69 -8.42
N GLU A 503 -16.47 18.26 -9.63
CA GLU A 503 -17.16 19.53 -9.89
C GLU A 503 -18.65 19.47 -9.51
N LEU A 504 -19.34 18.37 -9.87
CA LEU A 504 -20.74 18.16 -9.51
C LEU A 504 -20.93 18.05 -7.98
N PHE A 505 -20.02 17.38 -7.28
CA PHE A 505 -20.06 17.28 -5.82
C PHE A 505 -19.82 18.64 -5.15
N LEU A 506 -18.85 19.42 -5.62
CA LEU A 506 -18.57 20.75 -5.07
C LEU A 506 -19.76 21.70 -5.28
N ALA A 507 -20.43 21.64 -6.44
CA ALA A 507 -21.67 22.37 -6.68
C ALA A 507 -22.79 21.92 -5.72
N TRP A 508 -22.96 20.61 -5.54
CA TRP A 508 -23.93 20.07 -4.57
C TRP A 508 -23.64 20.56 -3.14
N CYS A 509 -22.37 20.59 -2.71
CA CYS A 509 -21.97 21.10 -1.41
C CYS A 509 -22.35 22.57 -1.24
N ALA A 510 -22.09 23.40 -2.25
CA ALA A 510 -22.45 24.82 -2.24
C ALA A 510 -23.97 25.02 -2.09
N ASP A 511 -24.78 24.23 -2.81
CA ASP A 511 -26.24 24.29 -2.75
C ASP A 511 -26.82 23.82 -1.40
N ASN A 512 -26.06 22.99 -0.65
CA ASN A 512 -26.48 22.43 0.64
C ASN A 512 -25.77 23.07 1.84
N GLY A 513 -25.00 24.15 1.64
CA GLY A 513 -24.32 24.87 2.71
C GLY A 513 -23.17 24.09 3.37
N VAL A 514 -22.60 23.10 2.66
CA VAL A 514 -21.43 22.33 3.10
C VAL A 514 -20.17 23.02 2.56
N LYS A 515 -19.21 23.29 3.44
CA LYS A 515 -17.90 23.81 3.02
C LYS A 515 -17.11 22.67 2.38
N ALA A 516 -16.68 22.83 1.13
CA ALA A 516 -15.95 21.79 0.44
C ALA A 516 -14.80 22.30 -0.42
N GLU A 517 -13.82 21.42 -0.64
CA GLU A 517 -12.64 21.70 -1.44
C GLU A 517 -12.09 20.40 -2.04
N HIS A 518 -11.60 20.48 -3.27
CA HIS A 518 -10.82 19.43 -3.91
C HIS A 518 -9.34 19.66 -3.60
N LEU A 519 -8.70 18.72 -2.90
CA LEU A 519 -7.34 18.88 -2.40
C LEU A 519 -6.31 18.45 -3.44
N LEU A 520 -5.34 19.34 -3.68
CA LEU A 520 -4.15 19.06 -4.48
C LEU A 520 -2.96 19.87 -3.93
N GLY A 521 -1.80 19.24 -3.78
CA GLY A 521 -0.62 19.88 -3.18
C GLY A 521 -0.66 19.86 -1.65
N GLN A 522 -0.48 21.00 -0.99
CA GLN A 522 -0.54 21.13 0.46
C GLN A 522 -1.76 21.93 0.93
N ARG A 523 -2.38 21.48 2.02
CA ARG A 523 -3.45 22.19 2.72
C ARG A 523 -3.29 21.98 4.22
N GLU A 524 -3.61 23.02 5.00
CA GLU A 524 -3.51 22.99 6.45
C GLU A 524 -4.76 23.60 7.10
N TRP A 525 -5.20 22.96 8.18
CA TRP A 525 -6.26 23.44 9.06
C TRP A 525 -5.71 23.52 10.48
N ARG A 526 -6.09 24.56 11.22
CA ARG A 526 -5.81 24.71 12.66
C ARG A 526 -7.05 25.17 13.38
N TRP A 527 -7.20 24.77 14.64
CA TRP A 527 -8.28 25.19 15.52
C TRP A 527 -7.82 25.31 16.97
#